data_AF-A0A5D0QPU9-F1
#
_entry.id   AF-A0A5D0QPU9-F1
#
_cell.length_a   1.000
_cell.length_b   1.000
_cell.length_c   1.000
_cell.angle_alpha   90.00
_cell.angle_beta   90.00
_cell.angle_gamma   90.00
#
_symmetry.space_group_name_H-M   'P 1'
#
loop_
_entity.id
_entity.type
_entity.pdbx_description
1 polymer ?
#
loop_
_entity_poly.entity_id
_entity_poly.type
_entity_poly.pdbx_seq_one_letter_code
_entity_poly.pdbx_strand_id
1 'polypeptide(L)'
;MSLIVYKTAPGRDAYVIFRTEDDVPLCMGDRAEISDRLCMEIPPAIVDELMDRADRTGTTYNDGTGGWDDTGFMVGENMFPTDVGSRFLPRANLEEFVRAAATQDMERMVALTTEMLESGEAR
;
A
#
# COMPACT_ATOMS: atom_id res chain seq x y z
N MET A 1 -2.19 1.29 -16.22
CA MET A 1 -2.02 1.76 -14.84
C MET A 1 -2.70 0.79 -13.89
N SER A 2 -1.93 0.09 -13.07
CA SER A 2 -2.47 -0.82 -12.05
C SER A 2 -2.41 -0.11 -10.69
N LEU A 3 -3.58 0.13 -10.11
CA LEU A 3 -3.73 0.72 -8.78
C LEU A 3 -4.09 -0.40 -7.79
N ILE A 4 -3.39 -0.43 -6.65
CA ILE A 4 -3.73 -1.32 -5.54
C ILE A 4 -4.32 -0.48 -4.42
N VAL A 5 -5.44 -0.95 -3.86
CA VAL A 5 -6.05 -0.37 -2.67
C VAL A 5 -5.74 -1.29 -1.50
N TYR A 6 -5.16 -0.75 -0.43
CA TYR A 6 -5.00 -1.44 0.84
C TYR A 6 -5.91 -0.81 1.88
N LYS A 7 -6.65 -1.64 2.62
CA LYS A 7 -7.41 -1.20 3.80
C LYS A 7 -6.56 -1.36 5.05
N THR A 8 -6.50 -0.34 5.90
CA THR A 8 -5.50 -0.28 6.97
C THR A 8 -5.81 -1.26 8.12
N ALA A 9 -7.08 -1.55 8.38
CA ALA A 9 -7.54 -2.56 9.32
C ALA A 9 -9.00 -3.00 9.03
N PRO A 10 -9.44 -4.21 9.44
CA PRO A 10 -10.77 -4.74 9.10
C PRO A 10 -11.94 -3.83 9.51
N GLY A 11 -11.86 -3.24 10.70
CA GLY A 11 -12.91 -2.40 11.27
C GLY A 11 -12.69 -0.89 11.13
N ARG A 12 -11.73 -0.44 10.31
CA ARG A 12 -11.45 0.99 10.11
C ARG A 12 -11.82 1.42 8.70
N ASP A 13 -12.45 2.58 8.59
CA ASP A 13 -12.77 3.22 7.32
C ASP A 13 -11.56 4.05 6.85
N ALA A 14 -10.47 3.36 6.51
CA ALA A 14 -9.22 3.99 6.10
C ALA A 14 -8.52 3.10 5.06
N TYR A 15 -8.21 3.71 3.93
CA TYR A 15 -7.68 3.05 2.74
C TYR A 15 -6.53 3.85 2.16
N VAL A 16 -5.63 3.15 1.48
CA VAL A 16 -4.48 3.73 0.79
C VAL A 16 -4.42 3.21 -0.63
N ILE A 17 -4.21 4.11 -1.58
CA ILE A 17 -3.95 3.76 -2.97
C ILE A 17 -2.43 3.73 -3.19
N PHE A 18 -1.93 2.64 -3.75
CA PHE A 18 -0.59 2.56 -4.33
C PHE A 18 -0.67 2.45 -5.84
N ARG A 19 0.28 3.10 -6.52
CA ARG A 19 0.58 2.85 -7.93
C ARG A 19 1.68 1.81 -8.01
N THR A 20 1.44 0.71 -8.73
CA THR A 20 2.40 -0.39 -8.84
C THR A 20 3.57 -0.10 -9.78
N GLU A 21 3.39 0.82 -10.73
CA GLU A 21 4.43 1.11 -11.74
C GLU A 21 5.67 1.74 -11.09
N ASP A 22 5.44 2.61 -10.11
CA ASP A 22 6.50 3.33 -9.39
C ASP A 22 6.64 2.83 -7.94
N ASP A 23 5.82 1.87 -7.54
CA ASP A 23 5.57 1.50 -6.15
C ASP A 23 5.46 2.76 -5.28
N VAL A 24 4.43 3.60 -5.42
CA VAL A 24 4.30 4.80 -4.57
C VAL A 24 2.90 4.94 -3.98
N PRO A 25 2.77 5.34 -2.70
CA PRO A 25 1.49 5.73 -2.15
C PRO A 25 1.02 7.03 -2.81
N LEU A 26 -0.20 7.04 -3.33
CA LEU A 26 -0.79 8.21 -3.99
C LEU A 26 -1.61 9.05 -3.02
N CYS A 27 -2.48 8.40 -2.24
CA CYS A 27 -3.33 9.05 -1.27
C CYS A 27 -3.83 8.07 -0.21
N MET A 28 -4.35 8.64 0.87
CA MET A 28 -5.09 7.93 1.91
C MET A 28 -6.40 8.69 2.13
N GLY A 29 -7.47 7.94 2.40
CA GLY A 29 -8.78 8.50 2.69
C GLY A 29 -9.73 7.44 3.22
N ASP A 30 -10.97 7.84 3.44
CA ASP A 30 -12.07 6.92 3.70
C ASP A 30 -12.52 6.18 2.43
N ARG A 31 -13.50 5.28 2.55
CA ARG A 31 -14.01 4.53 1.40
C ARG A 31 -14.52 5.44 0.28
N ALA A 32 -15.23 6.51 0.61
CA ALA A 32 -15.82 7.41 -0.39
C ALA A 32 -14.75 8.23 -1.11
N GLU A 33 -13.79 8.79 -0.37
CA GLU A 33 -12.67 9.56 -0.91
C GLU A 33 -11.80 8.70 -1.86
N ILE A 34 -11.52 7.45 -1.48
CA ILE A 34 -10.77 6.53 -2.33
C ILE A 34 -11.58 6.11 -3.56
N SER A 35 -12.87 5.81 -3.43
CA SER A 35 -13.74 5.51 -4.58
C SER A 35 -13.76 6.66 -5.60
N ASP A 36 -13.95 7.90 -5.12
CA ASP A 36 -13.99 9.08 -5.97
C ASP A 36 -12.66 9.28 -6.71
N ARG A 37 -11.53 9.03 -6.03
CA ARG A 37 -10.20 9.13 -6.64
C ARG A 37 -9.99 8.05 -7.72
N LEU A 38 -10.41 6.81 -7.45
CA LEU A 38 -10.30 5.70 -8.40
C LEU A 38 -11.16 5.92 -9.66
N CYS A 39 -12.36 6.49 -9.50
CA CYS A 39 -13.26 6.82 -10.61
C CYS A 39 -12.65 7.78 -11.64
N MET A 40 -11.55 8.48 -11.31
CA MET A 40 -10.82 9.33 -12.26
C MET A 40 -10.03 8.50 -13.29
N GLU A 41 -9.73 7.24 -13.00
CA GLU A 41 -8.83 6.39 -13.78
C GLU A 41 -9.51 5.11 -14.27
N ILE A 42 -10.54 4.62 -13.56
CA ILE A 42 -11.22 3.36 -13.86
C ILE A 42 -12.76 3.49 -13.79
N PRO A 43 -13.51 2.66 -14.55
CA PRO A 43 -14.97 2.68 -14.56
C PRO A 43 -15.59 2.46 -13.16
N PRO A 44 -16.67 3.17 -12.79
CA PRO A 44 -17.28 3.07 -11.45
C PRO A 44 -17.65 1.65 -11.01
N ALA A 45 -18.18 0.82 -11.93
CA ALA A 45 -18.53 -0.56 -11.61
C ALA A 45 -17.31 -1.41 -11.18
N ILE A 46 -16.12 -1.10 -11.71
CA ILE A 46 -14.86 -1.75 -11.33
C ILE A 46 -14.38 -1.20 -9.98
N VAL A 47 -14.57 0.10 -9.72
CA VAL A 47 -14.24 0.71 -8.43
C VAL A 47 -15.01 0.02 -7.30
N ASP A 48 -16.32 -0.15 -7.45
CA ASP A 48 -17.14 -0.82 -6.43
C ASP A 48 -16.63 -2.25 -6.15
N GLU A 49 -16.32 -3.03 -7.20
CA GLU A 49 -15.77 -4.38 -7.04
C GLU A 49 -14.42 -4.37 -6.31
N LEU A 50 -13.53 -3.42 -6.64
CA LEU A 50 -12.24 -3.26 -5.99
C LEU A 50 -12.40 -2.87 -4.52
N MET A 51 -13.29 -1.93 -4.21
CA MET A 51 -13.50 -1.48 -2.84
C MET A 51 -14.17 -2.58 -2.00
N ASP A 52 -15.13 -3.32 -2.55
CA ASP A 52 -15.72 -4.49 -1.89
C ASP A 52 -14.68 -5.59 -1.63
N ARG A 53 -13.77 -5.79 -2.58
CA ARG A 53 -12.66 -6.70 -2.41
C ARG A 53 -11.72 -6.23 -1.29
N ALA A 54 -11.29 -4.98 -1.30
CA ALA A 54 -10.43 -4.41 -0.26
C ALA A 54 -11.08 -4.54 1.14
N ASP A 55 -12.40 -4.43 1.23
CA ASP A 55 -13.12 -4.68 2.47
C ASP A 55 -13.04 -6.14 2.94
N ARG A 56 -13.30 -7.08 2.04
CA ARG A 56 -13.30 -8.52 2.37
C ARG A 56 -11.90 -9.05 2.68
N THR A 57 -10.89 -8.59 1.93
CA THR A 57 -9.55 -9.18 1.96
C THR A 57 -8.48 -8.25 2.50
N GLY A 58 -8.73 -6.96 2.66
CA GLY A 58 -7.73 -5.98 3.11
C GLY A 58 -6.84 -5.44 1.99
N THR A 59 -6.95 -5.95 0.77
CA THR A 59 -6.25 -5.46 -0.42
C THR A 59 -6.98 -5.82 -1.72
N THR A 60 -6.76 -5.05 -2.78
CA THR A 60 -7.16 -5.42 -4.15
C THR A 60 -6.10 -6.24 -4.88
N TYR A 61 -4.90 -6.39 -4.33
CA TYR A 61 -3.83 -7.15 -4.95
C TYR A 61 -4.24 -8.62 -5.16
N ASN A 62 -4.04 -9.13 -6.37
CA ASN A 62 -4.80 -10.26 -6.93
C ASN A 62 -4.02 -11.58 -7.04
N ASP A 63 -2.94 -11.75 -6.28
CA ASP A 63 -2.08 -12.94 -6.38
C ASP A 63 -2.15 -13.88 -5.17
N GLY A 64 -3.13 -13.67 -4.28
CA GLY A 64 -3.29 -14.49 -3.07
C GLY A 64 -2.42 -14.04 -1.89
N THR A 65 -1.69 -12.93 -2.01
CA THR A 65 -0.95 -12.26 -0.93
C THR A 65 -1.41 -10.80 -0.73
N GLY A 66 -1.18 -10.23 0.45
CA GLY A 66 -1.63 -8.90 0.89
C GLY A 66 -2.97 -8.88 1.64
N GLY A 67 -3.49 -10.04 2.04
CA GLY A 67 -4.78 -10.22 2.73
C GLY A 67 -4.79 -9.73 4.18
N TRP A 68 -5.90 -9.92 4.90
CA TRP A 68 -5.98 -9.60 6.34
C TRP A 68 -5.00 -10.39 7.19
N ASP A 69 -4.60 -11.57 6.73
CA ASP A 69 -3.61 -12.41 7.39
C ASP A 69 -2.17 -11.90 7.19
N ASP A 70 -1.97 -10.94 6.28
CA ASP A 70 -0.66 -10.33 6.04
C ASP A 70 -0.39 -9.16 6.99
N THR A 71 0.75 -9.25 7.65
CA THR A 71 1.23 -8.27 8.65
C THR A 71 1.72 -6.97 8.01
N GLY A 72 1.84 -6.92 6.68
CA GLY A 72 2.38 -5.81 5.92
C GLY A 72 2.63 -6.21 4.47
N PHE A 73 3.36 -5.39 3.74
CA PHE A 73 3.71 -5.67 2.35
C PHE A 73 5.05 -5.05 1.99
N MET A 74 5.65 -5.57 0.92
CA MET A 74 6.90 -5.05 0.38
C MET A 74 6.66 -3.72 -0.31
N VAL A 75 7.55 -2.77 -0.05
CA VAL A 75 7.64 -1.49 -0.73
C VAL A 75 8.96 -1.46 -1.49
N GLY A 76 8.87 -1.24 -2.80
CA GLY A 76 9.99 -1.43 -3.73
C GLY A 76 11.08 -0.38 -3.62
N GLU A 77 12.22 -0.70 -4.22
CA GLU A 77 13.42 0.15 -4.31
C GLU A 77 13.16 1.53 -4.94
N ASN A 78 12.08 1.70 -5.69
CA ASN A 78 11.69 2.99 -6.28
C ASN A 78 11.14 3.99 -5.25
N MET A 79 10.70 3.53 -4.07
CA MET A 79 10.25 4.42 -2.98
C MET A 79 11.39 5.07 -2.22
N PHE A 80 12.57 4.45 -2.24
CA PHE A 80 13.69 4.84 -1.40
C PHE A 80 14.92 5.15 -2.24
N PRO A 81 15.91 5.88 -1.69
CA PRO A 81 17.24 5.93 -2.28
C PRO A 81 17.81 4.53 -2.51
N THR A 82 18.62 4.36 -3.58
CA THR A 82 19.14 3.05 -4.02
C THR A 82 19.94 2.31 -2.93
N ASP A 83 20.54 3.04 -1.99
CA ASP A 83 21.29 2.49 -0.86
C ASP A 83 20.42 1.93 0.28
N VAL A 84 19.11 2.19 0.25
CA VAL A 84 18.14 1.73 1.26
C VAL A 84 17.45 0.42 0.83
N GLY A 85 17.31 0.18 -0.48
CA GLY A 85 16.71 -1.03 -1.05
C GLY A 85 15.21 -1.22 -0.77
N SER A 86 14.70 -2.39 -1.14
CA SER A 86 13.32 -2.80 -0.83
C SER A 86 13.13 -3.03 0.67
N ARG A 87 11.96 -2.63 1.19
CA ARG A 87 11.65 -2.74 2.63
C ARG A 87 10.27 -3.35 2.86
N PHE A 88 10.05 -3.86 4.06
CA PHE A 88 8.75 -4.33 4.50
C PHE A 88 8.03 -3.21 5.25
N LEU A 89 6.83 -2.84 4.81
CA LEU A 89 5.95 -1.89 5.48
C LEU A 89 4.91 -2.66 6.29
N PRO A 90 4.97 -2.64 7.64
CA PRO A 90 3.92 -3.20 8.47
C PRO A 90 2.60 -2.50 8.22
N ARG A 91 1.50 -3.27 8.14
CA ARG A 91 0.15 -2.73 7.92
C ARG A 91 -0.24 -1.70 8.99
N ALA A 92 0.21 -1.90 10.23
CA ALA A 92 0.00 -0.98 11.34
C ALA A 92 0.60 0.42 11.11
N ASN A 93 1.66 0.51 10.30
CA ASN A 93 2.37 1.76 10.02
C ASN A 93 1.88 2.44 8.74
N LEU A 94 0.95 1.81 8.01
CA LEU A 94 0.56 2.21 6.67
C LEU A 94 0.08 3.66 6.59
N GLU A 95 -0.81 4.07 7.49
CA GLU A 95 -1.35 5.43 7.50
C GLU A 95 -0.26 6.49 7.76
N GLU A 96 0.65 6.23 8.70
CA GLU A 96 1.75 7.14 8.99
C GLU A 96 2.76 7.19 7.86
N PHE A 97 3.00 6.06 7.19
CA PHE A 97 3.91 5.98 6.06
C PHE A 97 3.42 6.86 4.90
N VAL A 98 2.13 6.81 4.58
CA VAL A 98 1.54 7.67 3.53
C VAL A 98 1.60 9.14 3.91
N ARG A 99 1.34 9.48 5.18
CA ARG A 99 1.46 10.87 5.66
C ARG A 99 2.91 11.38 5.52
N ALA A 100 3.90 10.55 5.86
CA ALA A 100 5.31 10.89 5.68
C ALA A 100 5.68 11.05 4.20
N ALA A 101 5.19 10.16 3.33
CA ALA A 101 5.40 10.26 1.88
C ALA A 101 4.81 11.55 1.29
N ALA A 102 3.63 11.98 1.74
CA ALA A 102 3.00 13.21 1.31
C ALA A 102 3.82 14.47 1.65
N THR A 103 4.65 14.42 2.70
CA THR A 103 5.57 15.50 3.09
C THR A 103 7.01 15.25 2.66
N GLN A 104 7.27 14.21 1.85
CA GLN A 104 8.61 13.79 1.44
C GLN A 104 9.57 13.54 2.62
N ASP A 105 9.04 13.09 3.77
CA ASP A 105 9.81 12.77 4.96
C ASP A 105 10.39 11.36 4.86
N MET A 106 11.50 11.26 4.12
CA MET A 106 12.17 10.00 3.83
C MET A 106 12.68 9.30 5.10
N GLU A 107 13.21 10.06 6.06
CA GLU A 107 13.70 9.50 7.34
C GLU A 107 12.56 8.81 8.09
N ARG A 108 11.38 9.45 8.14
CA ARG A 108 10.20 8.85 8.76
C ARG A 108 9.69 7.63 7.99
N MET A 109 9.69 7.67 6.65
CA MET A 109 9.31 6.52 5.83
C MET A 109 10.22 5.31 6.10
N VAL A 110 11.53 5.51 6.19
CA VAL A 110 12.50 4.46 6.52
C VAL A 110 12.27 3.93 7.95
N ALA A 111 12.04 4.82 8.92
CA ALA A 111 11.79 4.42 10.31
C ALA A 111 10.50 3.61 10.51
N LEU A 112 9.52 3.77 9.62
CA LEU A 112 8.25 3.05 9.63
C LEU A 112 8.31 1.69 8.92
N THR A 113 9.43 1.36 8.30
CA THR A 113 9.63 0.10 7.57
C THR A 113 10.76 -0.73 8.16
N THR A 114 10.73 -2.03 7.92
CA THR A 114 11.79 -2.96 8.33
C THR A 114 12.61 -3.36 7.13
N GLU A 115 13.92 -3.42 7.30
CA GLU A 115 14.82 -3.94 6.28
C GLU A 115 14.43 -5.39 5.99
N MET A 116 14.23 -5.70 4.72
CA MET A 116 14.10 -7.08 4.30
C MET A 116 15.52 -7.61 4.20
N LEU A 117 15.88 -8.54 5.08
CA LEU A 117 17.08 -9.34 4.85
C LEU A 117 16.84 -10.05 3.52
N GLU A 118 17.65 -9.74 2.51
CA GLU A 118 17.78 -10.63 1.37
C GLU A 118 17.98 -12.00 1.96
N SER A 119 17.07 -12.93 1.68
CA SER A 119 17.28 -14.32 2.06
C SER A 119 18.53 -14.75 1.32
N GLY A 120 19.67 -14.63 2.00
CA GLY A 120 20.94 -15.11 1.52
C GLY A 120 20.68 -16.53 1.07
N GLU A 121 20.98 -16.78 -0.20
CA GLU A 121 20.97 -18.13 -0.74
C GLU A 121 21.64 -19.02 0.29
N ALA A 122 20.89 -20.00 0.79
CA ALA A 122 21.49 -21.10 1.51
C ALA A 122 22.32 -21.87 0.50
N ARG A 123 23.60 -21.47 0.31
CA ARG A 123 24.81 -22.30 0.16
C ARG A 123 25.98 -21.53 -0.42
#